data_AF-A0A932RD95-F1
#
_entry.id   AF-A0A932RD95-F1
#
_cell.length_a   1.000
_cell.length_b   1.000
_cell.length_c   1.000
_cell.angle_alpha   90.00
_cell.angle_beta   90.00
_cell.angle_gamma   90.00
#
_symmetry.space_group_name_H-M   'P 1'
#
loop_
_entity.id
_entity.type
_entity.pdbx_description
1 polymer ?
#
loop_
_entity_poly.entity_id
_entity_poly.type
_entity_poly.pdbx_seq_one_letter_code
_entity_poly.pdbx_strand_id
1 'polypeptide(L)'
;MKTPRGIRQEKKEIINRMSACLFVLLILLLSCQTTAAENIDRANSISKFNKALRLSYQGKYDEALLIFKTLIADDPTYSHAYDLVEIYALRGRLAEGEHYLESLLQQNKENANLWHALARVSFLKKDYKKAIEYSKKCVYLLPSP
;
A
#
# COMPACT_ATOMS: atom_id res chain seq x y z
N MET A 1 -40.34 44.55 21.92
CA MET A 1 -40.12 43.37 22.80
C MET A 1 -40.33 42.10 21.98
N LYS A 2 -39.36 41.19 21.90
CA LYS A 2 -39.52 39.92 21.18
C LYS A 2 -40.54 39.04 21.91
N THR A 3 -41.46 38.40 21.17
CA THR A 3 -42.45 37.50 21.78
C THR A 3 -41.76 36.25 22.36
N PRO A 4 -42.32 35.62 23.41
CA PRO A 4 -41.77 34.39 23.99
C PRO A 4 -41.51 33.29 22.94
N ARG A 5 -42.34 33.25 21.88
CA ARG A 5 -42.20 32.34 20.74
C ARG A 5 -40.99 32.66 19.85
N GLY A 6 -40.71 33.94 19.61
CA GLY A 6 -39.53 34.39 18.85
C GLY A 6 -38.21 34.09 19.58
N ILE A 7 -38.17 34.31 20.90
CA ILE A 7 -36.99 33.99 21.74
C ILE A 7 -36.70 32.47 21.71
N ARG A 8 -37.74 31.64 21.66
CA ARG A 8 -37.60 30.18 21.59
C ARG A 8 -37.05 29.70 20.24
N GLN A 9 -37.42 30.36 19.15
CA GLN A 9 -36.90 30.04 17.81
C GLN A 9 -35.43 30.46 17.65
N GLU A 10 -35.04 31.65 18.11
CA GLU A 10 -33.64 32.11 18.07
C GLU A 10 -32.71 31.18 18.85
N LYS A 11 -33.11 30.73 20.05
CA LYS A 11 -32.33 29.74 20.81
C LYS A 11 -32.14 28.42 20.04
N LYS A 12 -33.17 27.95 19.35
CA LYS A 12 -33.11 26.69 18.58
C LYS A 12 -32.16 26.82 17.38
N GLU A 13 -32.16 27.96 16.71
CA GLU A 13 -31.20 28.23 15.62
C GLU A 13 -29.76 28.34 16.12
N ILE A 14 -29.53 29.03 17.24
CA ILE A 14 -28.20 29.14 17.85
C ILE A 14 -27.67 27.75 18.23
N ILE A 15 -28.49 26.92 18.87
CA ILE A 15 -28.12 25.54 19.24
C ILE A 15 -27.82 24.72 17.98
N ASN A 16 -28.65 24.79 16.93
CA ASN A 16 -28.39 24.08 15.68
C ASN A 16 -27.09 24.53 14.99
N ARG A 17 -26.79 25.83 14.97
CA ARG A 17 -25.54 26.37 14.40
C ARG A 17 -24.31 25.95 15.21
N MET A 18 -24.42 25.97 16.55
CA MET A 18 -23.35 25.49 17.43
C MET A 18 -23.09 23.99 17.25
N SER A 19 -24.15 23.17 17.16
CA SER A 19 -24.04 21.73 16.90
C SER A 19 -23.42 21.44 15.53
N ALA A 20 -23.77 22.22 14.49
CA ALA A 20 -23.15 22.09 13.17
C ALA A 20 -21.66 22.46 13.17
N CYS A 21 -21.28 23.55 13.86
CA CYS A 21 -19.87 23.93 14.04
C CYS A 21 -19.08 22.85 14.80
N LEU A 22 -19.64 22.29 15.87
CA LEU A 22 -19.01 21.22 16.64
C LEU A 22 -18.79 19.96 15.78
N PHE A 23 -19.76 19.62 14.92
CA PHE A 23 -19.66 18.50 14.00
C PHE A 23 -18.57 18.71 12.94
N VAL A 24 -18.46 19.91 12.37
CA VAL A 24 -17.40 20.26 11.41
C VAL A 24 -16.01 20.22 12.07
N LEU A 25 -15.89 20.74 13.30
CA LEU A 25 -14.66 20.66 14.10
C LEU A 25 -14.25 19.21 14.38
N LEU A 26 -15.20 18.33 14.69
CA LEU A 26 -14.93 16.90 14.88
C LEU A 26 -14.45 16.23 13.58
N ILE A 27 -15.05 16.54 12.44
CA ILE A 27 -14.59 16.01 11.13
C ILE A 27 -13.16 16.48 10.82
N LEU A 28 -12.84 17.76 11.08
CA LEU A 28 -11.50 18.30 10.87
C LEU A 28 -10.46 17.70 11.81
N LEU A 29 -10.83 17.43 13.07
CA LEU A 29 -9.95 16.77 14.03
C LEU A 29 -9.73 15.30 13.67
N LEU A 30 -10.77 14.59 13.22
CA LEU A 30 -10.66 13.21 12.77
C LEU A 30 -9.81 13.08 11.51
N SER A 31 -9.98 13.96 10.51
CA SER A 31 -9.15 13.96 9.30
C SER A 31 -7.70 14.37 9.58
N CYS A 32 -7.47 15.25 10.57
CA CYS A 32 -6.14 15.62 11.01
C CYS A 32 -5.42 14.46 11.71
N GLN A 33 -6.13 13.66 12.51
CA GLN A 33 -5.56 12.49 13.19
C GLN A 33 -5.18 11.37 12.20
N THR A 34 -6.02 11.10 11.19
CA THR A 34 -5.71 10.07 10.18
C THR A 34 -4.51 10.45 9.32
N THR A 35 -4.44 11.70 8.86
CA THR A 35 -3.32 12.18 8.04
C THR A 35 -1.99 12.19 8.80
N ALA A 36 -1.99 12.53 10.09
CA ALA A 36 -0.78 12.46 10.91
C ALA A 36 -0.27 11.03 11.11
N ALA A 37 -1.17 10.08 11.38
CA ALA A 37 -0.83 8.66 11.52
C ALA A 37 -0.29 8.06 10.21
N GLU A 38 -1.00 8.27 9.10
CA GLU A 38 -0.59 7.80 7.76
C GLU A 38 0.79 8.35 7.34
N ASN A 39 1.09 9.60 7.70
CA ASN A 39 2.39 10.21 7.41
C ASN A 39 3.53 9.56 8.21
N ILE A 40 3.30 9.21 9.48
CA ILE A 40 4.28 8.49 10.31
C ILE A 40 4.50 7.08 9.77
N ASP A 41 3.42 6.37 9.42
CA ASP A 41 3.48 5.03 8.85
C ASP A 41 4.21 5.00 7.51
N ARG A 42 3.93 5.97 6.62
CA ARG A 42 4.64 6.14 5.35
C ARG A 42 6.14 6.40 5.57
N ALA A 43 6.51 7.30 6.47
CA ALA A 43 7.91 7.60 6.76
C ALA A 43 8.64 6.38 7.32
N ASN A 44 7.97 5.60 8.16
CA ASN A 44 8.51 4.35 8.71
C ASN A 44 8.74 3.30 7.59
N SER A 45 7.78 3.13 6.67
CA SER A 45 7.92 2.23 5.52
C SER A 45 9.08 2.63 4.61
N ILE A 46 9.27 3.92 4.32
CA ILE A 46 10.42 4.42 3.55
C ILE A 46 11.75 4.11 4.26
N SER A 47 11.80 4.31 5.58
CA SER A 47 12.99 3.99 6.38
C SER A 47 13.34 2.50 6.35
N LYS A 48 12.34 1.63 6.56
CA LYS A 48 12.48 0.16 6.43
C LYS A 48 12.94 -0.22 5.03
N PHE A 49 12.36 0.35 3.97
CA PHE A 49 12.72 0.11 2.58
C PHE A 49 14.20 0.45 2.31
N ASN A 50 14.62 1.65 2.69
CA ASN A 50 16.01 2.08 2.55
C ASN A 50 16.99 1.18 3.33
N LYS A 51 16.57 0.68 4.51
CA LYS A 51 17.36 -0.30 5.26
C LYS A 51 17.49 -1.62 4.50
N ALA A 52 16.40 -2.14 3.94
CA ALA A 52 16.41 -3.37 3.15
C ALA A 52 17.31 -3.26 1.92
N LEU A 53 17.25 -2.14 1.19
CA LEU A 53 18.15 -1.87 0.06
C LEU A 53 19.62 -1.86 0.49
N ARG A 54 19.97 -1.16 1.57
CA ARG A 54 21.36 -1.15 2.09
C ARG A 54 21.84 -2.55 2.44
N LEU A 55 21.01 -3.36 3.09
CA LEU A 55 21.34 -4.75 3.41
C LEU A 55 21.55 -5.59 2.15
N SER A 56 20.71 -5.40 1.13
CA SER A 56 20.86 -6.04 -0.19
C SER A 56 22.21 -5.70 -0.83
N TYR A 57 22.59 -4.41 -0.87
CA TYR A 57 23.88 -3.97 -1.40
C TYR A 57 25.08 -4.48 -0.59
N GLN A 58 24.90 -4.77 0.70
CA GLN A 58 25.91 -5.39 1.55
C GLN A 58 25.98 -6.92 1.40
N GLY A 59 25.15 -7.53 0.55
CA GLY A 59 25.05 -8.98 0.38
C GLY A 59 24.32 -9.70 1.53
N LYS A 60 23.72 -8.94 2.47
CA LYS A 60 22.93 -9.46 3.58
C LYS A 60 21.50 -9.77 3.13
N TYR A 61 21.40 -10.69 2.18
CA TYR A 61 20.17 -10.96 1.44
C TYR A 61 19.03 -11.49 2.31
N ASP A 62 19.30 -12.35 3.30
CA ASP A 62 18.25 -12.92 4.14
C ASP A 62 17.61 -11.85 5.05
N GLU A 63 18.43 -10.93 5.60
CA GLU A 63 17.93 -9.78 6.37
C GLU A 63 17.13 -8.82 5.50
N ALA A 64 17.60 -8.55 4.28
CA ALA A 64 16.89 -7.70 3.32
C ALA A 64 15.52 -8.31 2.94
N LEU A 65 15.49 -9.61 2.62
CA LEU A 65 14.27 -10.33 2.28
C LEU A 65 13.26 -10.32 3.42
N LEU A 66 13.71 -10.48 4.67
CA LEU A 66 12.82 -10.39 5.83
C LEU A 66 12.11 -9.03 5.88
N ILE A 67 12.87 -7.94 5.71
CA ILE A 67 12.29 -6.59 5.74
C ILE A 67 11.35 -6.38 4.55
N PHE A 68 11.74 -6.79 3.33
CA PHE A 68 10.86 -6.68 2.17
C PHE A 68 9.55 -7.45 2.34
N LYS A 69 9.59 -8.65 2.92
CA LYS A 69 8.37 -9.42 3.23
C LYS A 69 7.48 -8.70 4.24
N THR A 70 8.05 -8.04 5.25
CA THR A 70 7.26 -7.23 6.19
C THR A 70 6.63 -6.02 5.51
N LEU A 71 7.37 -5.31 4.66
CA LEU A 71 6.85 -4.16 3.91
C LEU A 71 5.70 -4.55 2.98
N ILE A 72 5.85 -5.69 2.31
CA ILE A 72 4.80 -6.27 1.46
C ILE A 72 3.58 -6.62 2.31
N ALA A 73 3.74 -7.24 3.47
CA ALA A 73 2.61 -7.56 4.35
C ALA A 73 1.90 -6.31 4.91
N ASP A 74 2.65 -5.24 5.19
CA ASP A 74 2.15 -3.98 5.76
C ASP A 74 1.39 -3.14 4.71
N ASP A 75 1.83 -3.15 3.43
CA ASP A 75 1.22 -2.37 2.34
C ASP A 75 0.83 -3.26 1.14
N PRO A 76 -0.47 -3.58 1.00
CA PRO A 76 -0.98 -4.37 -0.11
C PRO A 76 -0.89 -3.72 -1.49
N THR A 77 -0.36 -2.50 -1.61
CA THR A 77 -0.06 -1.87 -2.91
C THR A 77 1.27 -2.35 -3.50
N TYR A 78 2.06 -3.12 -2.75
CA TYR A 78 3.14 -4.05 -3.17
C TYR A 78 4.18 -3.54 -4.19
N SER A 79 4.51 -2.24 -4.19
CA SER A 79 5.55 -1.69 -5.07
C SER A 79 6.94 -2.34 -4.87
N HIS A 80 7.18 -2.99 -3.72
CA HIS A 80 8.45 -3.62 -3.35
C HIS A 80 8.61 -5.09 -3.78
N ALA A 81 7.58 -5.69 -4.40
CA ALA A 81 7.65 -7.09 -4.85
C ALA A 81 8.79 -7.33 -5.86
N TYR A 82 9.13 -6.30 -6.65
CA TYR A 82 10.22 -6.35 -7.62
C TYR A 82 11.60 -6.47 -6.95
N ASP A 83 11.86 -5.70 -5.90
CA ASP A 83 13.14 -5.73 -5.16
C ASP A 83 13.41 -7.11 -4.55
N LEU A 84 12.36 -7.73 -4.02
CA LEU A 84 12.42 -9.09 -3.51
C LEU A 84 12.77 -10.11 -4.60
N VAL A 85 12.20 -9.97 -5.81
CA VAL A 85 12.52 -10.82 -6.97
C VAL A 85 13.99 -10.68 -7.36
N GLU A 86 14.52 -9.45 -7.41
CA GLU A 86 15.93 -9.23 -7.74
C GLU A 86 16.87 -9.88 -6.72
N ILE A 87 16.53 -9.83 -5.42
CA ILE A 87 17.32 -10.53 -4.39
C ILE A 87 17.26 -12.06 -4.57
N TYR A 88 16.07 -12.62 -4.84
CA TYR A 88 15.95 -14.04 -5.14
C TYR A 88 16.73 -14.43 -6.40
N ALA A 89 16.77 -13.56 -7.41
CA ALA A 89 17.55 -13.76 -8.62
C ALA A 89 19.06 -13.80 -8.34
N LEU A 90 19.58 -12.81 -7.59
CA LEU A 90 20.99 -12.75 -7.17
C LEU A 90 21.42 -13.99 -6.37
N ARG A 91 20.48 -14.61 -5.67
CA ARG A 91 20.69 -15.84 -4.89
C ARG A 91 20.51 -17.14 -5.68
N GLY A 92 20.09 -17.08 -6.95
CA GLY A 92 19.72 -18.27 -7.73
C GLY A 92 18.46 -18.98 -7.20
N ARG A 93 17.65 -18.30 -6.39
CA ARG A 93 16.47 -18.83 -5.68
C ARG A 93 15.16 -18.33 -6.28
N LEU A 94 15.10 -18.20 -7.61
CA LEU A 94 13.92 -17.66 -8.32
C LEU A 94 12.63 -18.44 -8.06
N ALA A 95 12.71 -19.76 -7.90
CA ALA A 95 11.54 -20.60 -7.61
C ALA A 95 10.89 -20.26 -6.26
N GLU A 96 11.68 -19.87 -5.25
CA GLU A 96 11.15 -19.45 -3.95
C GLU A 96 10.50 -18.07 -4.03
N GLY A 97 11.06 -17.17 -4.84
CA GLY A 97 10.43 -15.89 -5.17
C GLY A 97 9.09 -16.06 -5.88
N GLU A 98 9.02 -16.96 -6.86
CA GLU A 98 7.78 -17.32 -7.57
C GLU A 98 6.71 -17.82 -6.60
N HIS A 99 7.03 -18.83 -5.79
CA HIS A 99 6.10 -19.40 -4.83
C HIS A 99 5.60 -18.36 -3.81
N TYR A 100 6.48 -17.46 -3.35
CA TYR A 100 6.08 -16.38 -2.46
C TYR A 100 5.10 -15.42 -3.14
N LEU A 101 5.36 -14.99 -4.37
CA LEU A 101 4.45 -14.12 -5.11
C LEU A 101 3.10 -14.79 -5.41
N GLU A 102 3.11 -16.09 -5.75
CA GLU A 102 1.88 -16.86 -5.94
C GLU A 102 1.03 -16.91 -4.66
N SER A 103 1.66 -17.06 -3.49
CA SER A 103 0.95 -17.01 -2.21
C SER A 103 0.30 -15.64 -1.93
N LEU A 104 0.93 -14.54 -2.35
CA LEU A 104 0.35 -13.20 -2.24
C LEU A 104 -0.83 -13.01 -3.22
N LEU A 105 -0.73 -13.58 -4.42
CA LEU A 105 -1.83 -13.55 -5.39
C LEU A 105 -3.06 -14.35 -4.95
N GLN A 106 -2.88 -15.38 -4.11
CA GLN A 106 -4.03 -16.07 -3.50
C GLN A 106 -4.85 -15.14 -2.59
N GLN A 107 -4.19 -14.15 -1.96
CA GLN A 107 -4.84 -13.14 -1.12
C GLN A 107 -5.49 -12.05 -1.98
N ASN A 108 -4.81 -11.57 -3.03
CA ASN A 108 -5.32 -10.55 -3.94
C ASN A 108 -4.97 -10.87 -5.40
N LYS A 109 -5.92 -11.48 -6.11
CA LYS A 109 -5.74 -11.91 -7.52
C LYS A 109 -5.72 -10.75 -8.52
N GLU A 110 -6.22 -9.59 -8.14
CA GLU A 110 -6.33 -8.41 -9.00
C GLU A 110 -5.15 -7.45 -8.84
N ASN A 111 -4.10 -7.88 -8.14
CA ASN A 111 -2.92 -7.05 -7.94
C ASN A 111 -1.99 -7.07 -9.15
N ALA A 112 -2.03 -6.01 -9.95
CA ALA A 112 -1.20 -5.87 -11.13
C ALA A 112 0.32 -5.91 -10.85
N ASN A 113 0.78 -5.35 -9.72
CA ASN A 113 2.20 -5.35 -9.36
C ASN A 113 2.73 -6.76 -9.11
N LEU A 114 1.93 -7.65 -8.53
CA LEU A 114 2.30 -9.06 -8.36
C LEU A 114 2.37 -9.81 -9.70
N TRP A 115 1.45 -9.53 -10.62
CA TRP A 115 1.52 -10.07 -11.98
C TRP A 115 2.76 -9.57 -12.74
N HIS A 116 3.13 -8.31 -12.56
CA HIS A 116 4.37 -7.77 -13.11
C HIS A 116 5.61 -8.46 -12.51
N ALA A 117 5.64 -8.66 -11.19
CA ALA A 117 6.73 -9.37 -10.52
C ALA A 117 6.85 -10.84 -10.98
N LEU A 118 5.73 -11.55 -11.16
CA LEU A 118 5.74 -12.91 -11.74
C LEU A 118 6.20 -12.92 -13.20
N ALA A 119 5.84 -11.91 -13.99
CA ALA A 119 6.34 -11.76 -15.35
C ALA A 119 7.87 -11.61 -15.35
N ARG A 120 8.41 -10.80 -14.42
CA ARG A 120 9.84 -10.63 -14.21
C ARG A 120 10.53 -11.95 -13.83
N VAL A 121 9.96 -12.69 -12.87
CA VAL A 121 10.47 -14.02 -12.49
C VAL A 121 10.51 -14.97 -13.69
N SER A 122 9.42 -15.06 -14.44
CA SER A 122 9.32 -15.92 -15.63
C SER A 122 10.33 -15.52 -16.71
N PHE A 123 10.51 -14.22 -16.92
CA PHE A 123 11.51 -13.69 -17.84
C PHE A 123 12.93 -14.10 -17.42
N LEU A 124 13.28 -13.96 -16.13
CA LEU A 124 14.58 -14.36 -15.60
C LEU A 124 14.82 -15.88 -15.70
N LYS A 125 13.76 -16.69 -15.60
CA LYS A 125 13.78 -18.13 -15.85
C LYS A 125 13.83 -18.50 -17.34
N LYS A 126 13.78 -17.51 -18.25
CA LYS A 126 13.68 -17.67 -19.72
C LYS A 126 12.38 -18.36 -20.18
N ASP A 127 11.35 -18.43 -19.33
CA ASP A 127 10.00 -18.83 -19.72
C ASP A 127 9.25 -17.62 -20.27
N TYR A 128 9.61 -17.24 -21.50
CA TYR A 128 9.05 -16.06 -22.15
C TYR A 128 7.55 -16.20 -22.42
N LYS A 129 7.05 -17.43 -22.57
CA LYS A 129 5.61 -17.69 -22.77
C LYS A 129 4.82 -17.27 -21.54
N LYS A 130 5.23 -17.72 -20.35
CA LYS A 130 4.60 -17.28 -19.09
C LYS A 130 4.83 -15.80 -18.81
N ALA A 131 6.03 -15.28 -19.10
CA ALA A 131 6.31 -13.86 -18.93
C ALA A 131 5.31 -13.00 -19.70
N ILE A 132 5.03 -13.33 -20.96
CA ILE A 132 4.01 -12.64 -21.78
C ILE A 132 2.61 -12.80 -21.19
N GLU A 133 2.24 -14.00 -20.73
CA GLU A 133 0.93 -14.23 -20.11
C GLU A 133 0.73 -13.37 -18.86
N TYR A 134 1.70 -13.35 -17.95
CA TYR A 134 1.63 -12.55 -16.73
C TYR A 134 1.66 -11.04 -17.02
N SER A 135 2.46 -10.59 -17.99
CA SER A 135 2.44 -9.19 -18.45
C SER A 135 1.07 -8.78 -19.00
N LYS A 136 0.39 -9.65 -19.76
CA LYS A 136 -0.97 -9.38 -20.24
C LYS A 136 -1.97 -9.23 -19.09
N LYS A 137 -1.87 -10.07 -18.05
CA LYS A 137 -2.72 -9.94 -16.84
C LYS A 137 -2.45 -8.62 -16.12
N CYS A 138 -1.18 -8.23 -15.97
CA CYS A 138 -0.80 -6.95 -15.38
C CYS A 138 -1.43 -5.77 -16.14
N VAL A 139 -1.28 -5.74 -17.47
CA VAL A 139 -1.81 -4.65 -18.32
C VAL A 139 -3.33 -4.61 -18.31
N TYR A 140 -4.00 -5.78 -18.28
CA TYR A 140 -5.45 -5.84 -18.19
C TYR A 140 -5.99 -5.22 -16.90
N LEU A 141 -5.27 -5.40 -15.78
CA LEU A 141 -5.65 -4.87 -14.46
C LEU A 141 -5.27 -3.40 -14.27
N LEU A 142 -4.32 -2.88 -15.05
CA LEU A 142 -3.97 -1.46 -15.13
C LEU A 142 -4.31 -0.94 -16.53
N PRO A 143 -5.59 -0.80 -16.90
CA PRO A 143 -5.92 -0.10 -18.13
C PRO A 143 -5.32 1.30 -18.04
N SER A 144 -4.47 1.64 -19.00
CA SER A 144 -3.93 3.00 -19.12
C SER A 144 -5.11 3.99 -19.18
N PRO A 145 -5.05 5.14 -18.49
CA PRO A 145 -6.12 6.14 -18.52
C PRO A 145 -6.42 6.66 -19.92
#